data_AF-A0A0M4EAD0-F1
#
_entry.id   AF-A0A0M4EAD0-F1
#
_cell.length_a   1.000
_cell.length_b   1.000
_cell.length_c   1.000
_cell.angle_alpha   90.00
_cell.angle_beta   90.00
_cell.angle_gamma   90.00
#
_symmetry.space_group_name_H-M   'P 1'
#
loop_
_entity.id
_entity.type
_entity.pdbx_description
1 polymer ?
#
loop_
_entity_poly.entity_id
_entity_poly.type
_entity_poly.pdbx_seq_one_letter_code
_entity_poly.pdbx_strand_id
1 'polypeptide(L)'
;DGALRKDFVLERLNKRNKDRQNYLDVKLEQRNKESVQNEGVDYFAQSFGQRAYEVEQRINTVHLDSGDAPLPDLSKHFADITMQIQELQRYLTSSTMFLSDFKIKSCQNMLNALTTANDEARQRLMPKKKFGFSAKKLVVKQPPTIAKLDTPEKSVKQSNFSWTIANRRNAHILLTAEQVNGQDITISNVHKCFVELQGHPGSVQISNASQCTLLCGPVSRSFFGEQLESCTLAVACQQARLHSSKDVRIYLHVTCRAIIEDCRQFSIGEYNYDYAELEADYAQSGLNKAHNNYTDVADFNWLSPDAPSPNWTLLKDDAAPNWNALRRDFL
;
A
#
# COMPACT_ATOMS: atom_id res chain seq x y z
N ASP A 1 -30.52 -20.93 -53.58
CA ASP A 1 -29.05 -20.76 -53.68
C ASP A 1 -28.52 -19.37 -53.33
N GLY A 2 -29.02 -18.28 -53.90
CA GLY A 2 -28.45 -16.94 -53.68
C GLY A 2 -28.47 -16.42 -52.22
N ALA A 3 -29.53 -16.70 -51.47
CA ALA A 3 -29.67 -16.27 -50.07
C ALA A 3 -28.70 -17.00 -49.12
N LEU A 4 -28.74 -18.34 -49.12
CA LEU A 4 -27.88 -19.20 -48.29
C LEU A 4 -26.38 -18.88 -48.41
N ARG A 5 -25.90 -18.47 -49.59
CA ARG A 5 -24.51 -18.00 -49.78
C ARG A 5 -24.23 -16.66 -49.11
N LYS A 6 -25.19 -15.73 -49.09
CA LYS A 6 -25.03 -14.44 -48.39
C LYS A 6 -25.01 -14.64 -46.88
N ASP A 7 -25.92 -15.46 -46.34
CA ASP A 7 -26.02 -15.73 -44.91
C ASP A 7 -24.73 -16.40 -44.39
N PHE A 8 -24.23 -17.41 -45.09
CA PHE A 8 -22.95 -18.07 -44.76
C PHE A 8 -21.74 -17.12 -44.82
N VAL A 9 -21.72 -16.17 -45.76
CA VAL A 9 -20.66 -15.15 -45.83
C VAL A 9 -20.78 -14.16 -44.68
N LEU A 10 -22.00 -13.74 -44.32
CA LEU A 10 -22.26 -12.81 -43.22
C LEU A 10 -21.90 -13.42 -41.86
N GLU A 11 -22.29 -14.67 -41.63
CA GLU A 11 -21.96 -15.44 -40.43
C GLU A 11 -20.44 -15.61 -40.28
N ARG A 12 -19.74 -15.95 -41.37
CA ARG A 12 -18.27 -16.06 -41.40
C ARG A 12 -17.57 -14.72 -41.16
N LEU A 13 -18.16 -13.61 -41.61
CA LEU A 13 -17.65 -12.25 -41.35
C LEU A 13 -17.83 -11.88 -39.87
N ASN A 14 -19.03 -12.13 -39.31
CA ASN A 14 -19.37 -11.86 -37.92
C ASN A 14 -18.51 -12.68 -36.96
N LYS A 15 -18.29 -13.97 -37.26
CA LYS A 15 -17.36 -14.81 -36.51
C LYS A 15 -15.94 -14.22 -36.51
N ARG A 16 -15.43 -13.83 -37.68
CA ARG A 16 -14.08 -13.25 -37.81
C ARG A 16 -13.93 -11.90 -37.09
N ASN A 17 -14.99 -11.11 -37.02
CA ASN A 17 -15.03 -9.87 -36.23
C ASN A 17 -15.05 -10.17 -34.71
N LYS A 18 -15.83 -11.16 -34.27
CA LYS A 18 -15.86 -11.61 -32.87
C LYS A 18 -14.51 -12.18 -32.42
N ASP A 19 -13.90 -13.03 -33.23
CA ASP A 19 -12.57 -13.59 -32.98
C ASP A 19 -11.49 -12.48 -32.89
N ARG A 20 -11.59 -11.45 -33.74
CA ARG A 20 -10.72 -10.27 -33.69
C ARG A 20 -10.94 -9.43 -32.43
N GLN A 21 -12.19 -9.26 -31.99
CA GLN A 21 -12.52 -8.52 -30.77
C GLN A 21 -11.95 -9.24 -29.54
N ASN A 22 -12.26 -10.54 -29.38
CA ASN A 22 -11.72 -11.37 -28.30
C ASN A 22 -10.17 -11.34 -28.25
N TYR A 23 -9.49 -11.36 -29.41
CA TYR A 23 -8.03 -11.26 -29.45
C TYR A 23 -7.52 -9.90 -28.95
N LEU A 24 -8.21 -8.80 -29.28
CA LEU A 24 -7.86 -7.47 -28.78
C LEU A 24 -8.10 -7.34 -27.28
N ASP A 25 -9.21 -7.88 -26.78
CA ASP A 25 -9.58 -7.84 -25.36
C ASP A 25 -8.59 -8.64 -24.51
N VAL A 26 -8.24 -9.88 -24.91
CA VAL A 26 -7.20 -10.69 -24.24
C VAL A 26 -5.84 -9.97 -24.24
N LYS A 27 -5.50 -9.28 -25.33
CA LYS A 27 -4.23 -8.54 -25.44
C LYS A 27 -4.22 -7.26 -24.60
N LEU A 28 -5.39 -6.62 -24.42
CA LEU A 28 -5.60 -5.50 -23.51
C LEU A 28 -5.49 -5.97 -22.05
N GLU A 29 -6.16 -7.06 -21.68
CA GLU A 29 -6.02 -7.67 -20.36
C GLU A 29 -4.57 -8.02 -20.03
N GLN A 30 -3.85 -8.64 -20.97
CA GLN A 30 -2.46 -9.03 -20.75
C GLN A 30 -1.55 -7.80 -20.56
N ARG A 31 -1.70 -6.77 -21.40
CA ARG A 31 -0.98 -5.49 -21.22
C ARG A 31 -1.35 -4.81 -19.90
N ASN A 32 -2.61 -4.85 -19.49
CA ASN A 32 -3.04 -4.28 -18.22
C ASN A 32 -2.42 -5.05 -17.05
N LYS A 33 -2.40 -6.40 -17.09
CA LYS A 33 -1.72 -7.24 -16.09
C LYS A 33 -0.22 -6.88 -15.99
N GLU A 34 0.46 -6.70 -17.13
CA GLU A 34 1.87 -6.28 -17.19
C GLU A 34 2.08 -4.84 -16.66
N SER A 35 1.21 -3.89 -17.01
CA SER A 35 1.26 -2.50 -16.53
C SER A 35 1.05 -2.43 -15.01
N VAL A 36 0.05 -3.14 -14.49
CA VAL A 36 -0.27 -3.25 -13.07
C VAL A 36 0.88 -3.87 -12.28
N GLN A 37 1.50 -4.92 -12.82
CA GLN A 37 2.66 -5.54 -12.17
C GLN A 37 3.84 -4.57 -12.12
N ASN A 38 4.10 -3.81 -13.18
CA ASN A 38 5.17 -2.82 -13.20
C ASN A 38 4.89 -1.63 -12.26
N GLU A 39 3.67 -1.08 -12.25
CA GLU A 39 3.27 -0.02 -11.30
C GLU A 39 3.42 -0.47 -9.84
N GLY A 40 3.03 -1.71 -9.51
CA GLY A 40 3.24 -2.26 -8.17
C GLY A 40 4.72 -2.42 -7.79
N VAL A 41 5.58 -2.76 -8.76
CA VAL A 41 7.04 -2.89 -8.60
C VAL A 41 7.73 -1.54 -8.41
N ASP A 42 7.25 -0.48 -9.05
CA ASP A 42 7.80 0.87 -8.91
C ASP A 42 7.27 1.57 -7.65
N TYR A 43 5.98 1.40 -7.34
CA TYR A 43 5.39 1.86 -6.08
C TYR A 43 6.06 1.21 -4.86
N PHE A 44 6.34 -0.09 -4.93
CA PHE A 44 7.13 -0.79 -3.92
C PHE A 44 8.52 -0.16 -3.78
N ALA A 45 9.23 0.06 -4.90
CA ALA A 45 10.59 0.57 -4.85
C ALA A 45 10.66 1.98 -4.22
N GLN A 46 9.70 2.85 -4.54
CA GLN A 46 9.57 4.18 -3.93
C GLN A 46 9.26 4.07 -2.43
N SER A 47 8.21 3.33 -2.06
CA SER A 47 7.76 3.17 -0.67
C SER A 47 8.81 2.52 0.22
N PHE A 48 9.47 1.46 -0.27
CA PHE A 48 10.55 0.76 0.44
C PHE A 48 11.78 1.65 0.60
N GLY A 49 12.24 2.28 -0.49
CA GLY A 49 13.43 3.13 -0.49
C GLY A 49 13.30 4.34 0.44
N GLN A 50 12.12 4.94 0.49
CA GLN A 50 11.84 6.03 1.40
C GLN A 50 11.74 5.58 2.87
N ARG A 51 11.00 4.51 3.19
CA ARG A 51 10.96 3.99 4.57
C ARG A 51 12.36 3.60 5.06
N ALA A 52 13.21 3.05 4.18
CA ALA A 52 14.62 2.79 4.48
C ALA A 52 15.39 4.09 4.80
N TYR A 53 15.20 5.14 3.99
CA TYR A 53 15.80 6.46 4.22
C TYR A 53 15.32 7.12 5.51
N GLU A 54 14.02 7.02 5.86
CA GLU A 54 13.50 7.53 7.14
C GLU A 54 14.13 6.83 8.34
N VAL A 55 14.28 5.51 8.28
CA VAL A 55 14.98 4.73 9.31
C VAL A 55 16.45 5.17 9.43
N GLU A 56 17.14 5.36 8.31
CA GLU A 56 18.51 5.88 8.28
C GLU A 56 18.61 7.30 8.87
N GLN A 57 17.71 8.21 8.50
CA GLN A 57 17.65 9.56 9.08
C GLN A 57 17.37 9.51 10.59
N ARG A 58 16.49 8.61 11.07
CA ARG A 58 16.28 8.43 12.51
C ARG A 58 17.54 7.97 13.22
N ILE A 59 18.25 6.96 12.70
CA ILE A 59 19.53 6.49 13.26
C ILE A 59 20.55 7.64 13.34
N ASN A 60 20.66 8.46 12.29
CA ASN A 60 21.58 9.60 12.23
C ASN A 60 21.14 10.80 13.09
N THR A 61 19.84 11.03 13.28
CA THR A 61 19.31 12.16 14.07
C THR A 61 19.57 11.99 15.57
N VAL A 62 19.70 10.75 16.08
CA VAL A 62 20.17 10.51 17.47
C VAL A 62 21.58 11.07 17.71
N HIS A 63 22.30 11.47 16.65
CA HIS A 63 23.65 12.01 16.72
C HIS A 63 23.72 13.55 16.89
N LEU A 64 22.60 14.28 16.80
CA LEU A 64 22.55 15.75 16.81
C LEU A 64 21.80 16.30 18.05
N ASP A 65 22.38 17.33 18.67
CA ASP A 65 21.88 18.14 19.80
C ASP A 65 21.34 17.41 21.04
N SER A 66 22.29 17.05 21.92
CA SER A 66 22.05 17.00 23.37
C SER A 66 22.41 18.34 24.04
N GLY A 67 21.78 19.43 23.61
CA GLY A 67 21.86 20.74 24.28
C GLY A 67 20.65 20.96 25.18
N ASP A 68 20.86 20.99 26.51
CA ASP A 68 19.92 21.28 27.63
C ASP A 68 18.49 20.68 27.64
N ALA A 69 18.08 19.96 26.60
CA ALA A 69 16.83 19.22 26.56
C ALA A 69 16.93 17.93 27.38
N PRO A 70 15.83 17.46 28.00
CA PRO A 70 15.80 16.14 28.64
C PRO A 70 16.17 15.05 27.62
N LEU A 71 17.19 14.26 27.93
CA LEU A 71 17.61 13.14 27.10
C LEU A 71 16.40 12.25 26.76
N PRO A 72 16.10 12.01 25.46
CA PRO A 72 15.09 11.04 25.06
C PRO A 72 15.40 9.68 25.69
N ASP A 73 14.37 8.88 25.98
CA ASP A 73 14.58 7.48 26.35
C ASP A 73 15.18 6.72 25.14
N LEU A 74 16.51 6.68 25.09
CA LEU A 74 17.28 5.99 24.06
C LEU A 74 16.87 4.51 23.96
N SER A 75 16.50 3.87 25.08
CA SER A 75 16.05 2.48 25.08
C SER A 75 14.77 2.31 24.27
N LYS A 76 13.80 3.22 24.47
CA LYS A 76 12.57 3.26 23.68
C LYS A 76 12.86 3.66 22.23
N HIS A 77 13.68 4.67 21.99
CA HIS A 77 13.97 5.13 20.63
C HIS A 77 14.62 4.04 19.76
N PHE A 78 15.60 3.30 20.30
CA PHE A 78 16.21 2.16 19.60
C PHE A 78 15.21 0.99 19.41
N ALA A 79 14.31 0.76 20.36
CA ALA A 79 13.24 -0.24 20.18
C ALA A 79 12.27 0.16 19.05
N ASP A 80 11.89 1.44 18.97
CA ASP A 80 11.02 1.98 17.92
C ASP A 80 11.70 1.91 16.53
N ILE A 81 13.03 2.10 16.43
CA ILE A 81 13.78 1.90 15.18
C ILE A 81 13.83 0.41 14.81
N THR A 82 14.13 -0.48 15.77
CA THR A 82 14.10 -1.94 15.52
C THR A 82 12.73 -2.41 15.04
N MET A 83 11.63 -1.86 15.58
CA MET A 83 10.28 -2.19 15.13
C MET A 83 10.03 -1.76 13.67
N GLN A 84 10.46 -0.56 13.28
CA GLN A 84 10.36 -0.08 11.89
C GLN A 84 11.19 -0.92 10.91
N ILE A 85 12.39 -1.37 11.30
CA ILE A 85 13.18 -2.30 10.48
C ILE A 85 12.44 -3.63 10.29
N GLN A 86 11.77 -4.14 11.35
CA GLN A 86 10.95 -5.36 11.26
C GLN A 86 9.67 -5.17 10.43
N GLU A 87 9.07 -3.99 10.43
CA GLU A 87 7.95 -3.63 9.53
C GLU A 87 8.41 -3.57 8.07
N LEU A 88 9.55 -2.95 7.80
CA LEU A 88 10.13 -2.86 6.46
C LEU A 88 10.56 -4.24 5.93
N GLN A 89 11.08 -5.11 6.80
CA GLN A 89 11.35 -6.52 6.49
C GLN A 89 10.07 -7.31 6.17
N ARG A 90 8.97 -7.09 6.92
CA ARG A 90 7.66 -7.70 6.62
C ARG A 90 7.10 -7.22 5.28
N TYR A 91 7.18 -5.92 5.00
CA TYR A 91 6.75 -5.31 3.74
C TYR A 91 7.54 -5.85 2.54
N LEU A 92 8.85 -6.12 2.69
CA LEU A 92 9.62 -6.82 1.65
C LEU A 92 9.11 -8.25 1.46
N THR A 93 8.90 -9.00 2.55
CA THR A 93 8.45 -10.40 2.49
C THR A 93 7.11 -10.55 1.75
N SER A 94 6.09 -9.74 2.10
CA SER A 94 4.78 -9.71 1.40
C SER A 94 4.86 -9.21 -0.04
N SER A 95 5.96 -8.54 -0.40
CA SER A 95 6.19 -8.03 -1.76
C SER A 95 6.99 -8.98 -2.65
N THR A 96 7.60 -10.04 -2.11
CA THR A 96 8.50 -10.92 -2.86
C THR A 96 7.89 -11.51 -4.14
N MET A 97 6.59 -11.86 -4.14
CA MET A 97 5.91 -12.53 -5.25
C MET A 97 5.88 -11.73 -6.57
N PHE A 98 6.10 -10.41 -6.54
CA PHE A 98 6.12 -9.55 -7.73
C PHE A 98 7.48 -8.85 -7.96
N LEU A 99 8.47 -9.10 -7.11
CA LEU A 99 9.81 -8.54 -7.22
C LEU A 99 10.77 -9.54 -7.87
N SER A 100 11.75 -9.05 -8.63
CA SER A 100 12.85 -9.89 -9.10
C SER A 100 13.81 -10.24 -7.97
N ASP A 101 14.48 -11.39 -8.04
CA ASP A 101 15.50 -11.82 -7.08
C ASP A 101 16.57 -10.75 -6.83
N PHE A 102 16.90 -9.96 -7.87
CA PHE A 102 17.80 -8.82 -7.76
C PHE A 102 17.24 -7.71 -6.86
N LYS A 103 15.97 -7.29 -7.05
CA LYS A 103 15.32 -6.30 -6.17
C LYS A 103 15.19 -6.85 -4.75
N ILE A 104 14.79 -8.11 -4.58
CA ILE A 104 14.69 -8.77 -3.27
C ILE A 104 16.03 -8.72 -2.53
N LYS A 105 17.11 -9.16 -3.18
CA LYS A 105 18.47 -9.17 -2.60
C LYS A 105 18.99 -7.76 -2.30
N SER A 106 18.70 -6.77 -3.16
CA SER A 106 19.03 -5.37 -2.91
C SER A 106 18.32 -4.83 -1.67
N CYS A 107 17.04 -5.14 -1.49
CA CYS A 107 16.26 -4.73 -0.31
C CYS A 107 16.71 -5.45 0.97
N GLN A 108 17.03 -6.75 0.90
CA GLN A 108 17.63 -7.50 2.01
C GLN A 108 18.97 -6.91 2.46
N ASN A 109 19.84 -6.53 1.51
CA ASN A 109 21.11 -5.88 1.81
C ASN A 109 20.89 -4.52 2.53
N MET A 110 19.90 -3.74 2.11
CA MET A 110 19.53 -2.48 2.77
C MET A 110 19.06 -2.71 4.22
N LEU A 111 18.19 -3.70 4.45
CA LEU A 111 17.71 -4.07 5.79
C LEU A 111 18.84 -4.53 6.71
N ASN A 112 19.79 -5.32 6.19
CA ASN A 112 20.98 -5.73 6.94
C ASN A 112 21.88 -4.54 7.30
N ALA A 113 22.05 -3.57 6.40
CA ALA A 113 22.80 -2.34 6.65
C ALA A 113 22.12 -1.48 7.75
N LEU A 114 20.81 -1.24 7.65
CA LEU A 114 20.04 -0.50 8.66
C LEU A 114 20.07 -1.19 10.03
N THR A 115 19.98 -2.52 10.06
CA THR A 115 20.08 -3.31 11.30
C THR A 115 21.45 -3.12 11.95
N THR A 116 22.52 -3.22 11.15
CA THR A 116 23.91 -3.04 11.61
C THR A 116 24.14 -1.63 12.14
N ALA A 117 23.72 -0.61 11.39
CA ALA A 117 23.85 0.80 11.79
C ALA A 117 23.07 1.12 13.08
N ASN A 118 21.86 0.57 13.23
CA ASN A 118 21.07 0.70 14.46
C ASN A 118 21.77 0.06 15.67
N ASP A 119 22.32 -1.16 15.51
CA ASP A 119 23.03 -1.85 16.59
C ASP A 119 24.38 -1.18 16.94
N GLU A 120 25.11 -0.63 15.97
CA GLU A 120 26.32 0.17 16.19
C GLU A 120 26.00 1.47 16.94
N ALA A 121 24.99 2.22 16.51
CA ALA A 121 24.51 3.42 17.19
C ALA A 121 24.05 3.11 18.61
N ARG A 122 23.34 2.00 18.81
CA ARG A 122 22.91 1.51 20.14
C ARG A 122 24.08 1.13 21.03
N GLN A 123 25.10 0.47 20.52
CA GLN A 123 26.31 0.14 21.30
C GLN A 123 27.12 1.39 21.66
N ARG A 124 27.20 2.37 20.75
CA ARG A 124 27.89 3.65 20.95
C ARG A 124 27.20 4.53 22.00
N LEU A 125 25.87 4.60 21.99
CA LEU A 125 25.08 5.51 22.85
C LEU A 125 24.51 4.84 24.11
N MET A 126 24.36 3.51 24.11
CA MET A 126 24.01 2.71 25.30
C MET A 126 25.06 1.62 25.58
N PRO A 127 26.34 1.97 25.80
CA PRO A 127 27.36 1.00 26.15
C PRO A 127 27.00 0.35 27.50
N LYS A 128 26.66 -0.94 27.47
CA LYS A 128 26.37 -1.71 28.68
C LYS A 128 27.56 -1.58 29.64
N LYS A 129 27.33 -1.09 30.86
CA LYS A 129 28.33 -1.06 31.93
C LYS A 129 28.79 -2.49 32.25
N LYS A 130 29.83 -2.96 31.56
CA LYS A 130 30.63 -4.07 32.07
C LYS A 130 31.34 -3.56 33.32
N PHE A 131 31.24 -4.32 34.41
CA PHE A 131 32.09 -4.15 35.58
C PHE A 131 33.57 -4.19 35.16
N GLY A 132 34.46 -3.63 35.99
CA GLY A 132 35.89 -3.43 35.68
C GLY A 132 36.61 -4.68 35.15
N PHE A 133 37.76 -4.54 34.49
CA PHE A 133 38.91 -3.76 34.96
C PHE A 133 39.55 -2.84 33.91
N SER A 134 40.21 -1.78 34.39
CA SER A 134 41.00 -0.85 33.57
C SER A 134 42.36 -1.45 33.18
N ALA A 135 42.67 -1.45 31.88
CA ALA A 135 44.04 -1.51 31.37
C ALA A 135 44.26 -0.40 30.33
N LYS A 136 45.32 0.40 30.50
CA LYS A 136 45.68 1.52 29.61
C LYS A 136 46.57 1.05 28.43
N LYS A 137 46.73 1.95 27.44
CA LYS A 137 47.72 1.99 26.34
C LYS A 137 47.39 1.11 25.10
N LEU A 138 47.71 1.49 23.86
CA LEU A 138 48.53 2.62 23.32
C LEU A 138 48.05 3.05 21.90
N VAL A 139 48.47 4.23 21.44
CA VAL A 139 48.21 4.81 20.09
C VAL A 139 49.32 4.44 19.10
N VAL A 140 49.02 4.05 17.84
CA VAL A 140 49.91 4.25 16.65
C VAL A 140 49.13 4.36 15.31
N LYS A 141 49.40 5.46 14.58
CA LYS A 141 49.45 5.79 13.12
C LYS A 141 48.75 4.97 11.99
N GLN A 142 48.21 5.75 11.05
CA GLN A 142 47.95 5.56 9.59
C GLN A 142 49.22 5.83 8.72
N PRO A 143 49.22 5.77 7.35
CA PRO A 143 48.34 5.14 6.34
C PRO A 143 49.16 4.24 5.33
N PRO A 144 48.75 3.94 4.06
CA PRO A 144 48.60 4.88 2.93
C PRO A 144 47.38 4.66 1.99
N THR A 145 47.22 5.59 1.04
CA THR A 145 46.16 5.72 0.03
C THR A 145 46.26 4.80 -1.20
N ILE A 146 45.09 4.39 -1.73
CA ILE A 146 44.76 4.15 -3.16
C ILE A 146 43.26 3.81 -3.22
N ALA A 147 42.41 4.28 -4.14
CA ALA A 147 42.49 5.37 -5.13
C ALA A 147 41.07 5.98 -5.36
N LYS A 148 40.80 6.67 -6.48
CA LYS A 148 39.47 7.17 -6.89
C LYS A 148 38.91 6.40 -8.09
N LEU A 149 37.60 6.23 -8.15
CA LEU A 149 36.88 5.92 -9.39
C LEU A 149 35.61 6.79 -9.44
N ASP A 150 35.59 7.78 -10.33
CA ASP A 150 34.43 8.65 -10.52
C ASP A 150 33.31 7.88 -11.25
N THR A 151 32.07 8.03 -10.81
CA THR A 151 30.87 7.65 -11.57
C THR A 151 29.80 8.70 -11.27
N PRO A 152 29.16 9.31 -12.26
CA PRO A 152 28.39 10.54 -12.05
C PRO A 152 27.13 10.28 -11.24
N GLU A 153 27.04 10.93 -10.08
CA GLU A 153 25.81 11.04 -9.29
C GLU A 153 24.73 11.75 -10.12
N LYS A 154 23.76 11.00 -10.63
CA LYS A 154 22.46 11.59 -10.94
C LYS A 154 21.79 11.94 -9.62
N SER A 155 21.65 13.24 -9.36
CA SER A 155 20.98 13.77 -8.18
C SER A 155 19.52 13.30 -8.12
N VAL A 156 19.30 12.20 -7.39
CA VAL A 156 17.96 11.77 -6.98
C VAL A 156 17.42 12.86 -6.06
N LYS A 157 16.45 13.63 -6.55
CA LYS A 157 15.72 14.58 -5.72
C LYS A 157 14.98 13.78 -4.66
N GLN A 158 15.45 13.84 -3.42
CA GLN A 158 14.76 13.30 -2.25
C GLN A 158 13.39 13.98 -2.13
N SER A 159 12.33 13.30 -2.56
CA SER A 159 10.98 13.63 -2.12
C SER A 159 10.79 12.96 -0.77
N ASN A 160 10.86 13.76 0.31
CA ASN A 160 10.31 13.37 1.60
C ASN A 160 8.81 13.14 1.38
N PHE A 161 8.37 11.88 1.23
CA PHE A 161 6.93 11.64 1.18
C PHE A 161 6.37 11.95 2.56
N SER A 162 5.22 12.59 2.54
CA SER A 162 4.45 12.89 3.73
C SER A 162 3.19 12.07 3.62
N TRP A 163 2.88 11.31 4.67
CA TRP A 163 1.56 10.72 4.82
C TRP A 163 0.50 11.82 4.73
N THR A 164 -0.46 11.71 3.81
CA THR A 164 -1.55 12.69 3.64
C THR A 164 -2.37 12.81 4.92
N ILE A 165 -2.62 11.67 5.59
CA ILE A 165 -3.26 11.58 6.90
C ILE A 165 -2.41 10.67 7.78
N ALA A 166 -1.92 11.16 8.91
CA ALA A 166 -1.05 10.40 9.82
C ALA A 166 -1.43 10.57 11.29
N ASN A 167 -1.31 9.51 12.08
CA ASN A 167 -1.30 9.55 13.54
C ASN A 167 -2.56 10.20 14.16
N ARG A 168 -3.74 9.96 13.57
CA ARG A 168 -5.02 10.55 14.01
C ARG A 168 -5.82 9.58 14.89
N ARG A 169 -6.52 10.11 15.89
CA ARG A 169 -7.41 9.32 16.77
C ARG A 169 -8.71 10.06 17.06
N ASN A 170 -9.83 9.33 17.13
CA ASN A 170 -11.17 9.85 17.47
C ASN A 170 -11.54 11.12 16.65
N ALA A 171 -11.41 11.04 15.32
CA ALA A 171 -11.51 12.22 14.45
C ALA A 171 -12.33 11.93 13.18
N HIS A 172 -13.20 12.89 12.83
CA HIS A 172 -13.71 13.05 11.46
C HIS A 172 -12.67 13.79 10.61
N ILE A 173 -12.44 13.33 9.39
CA ILE A 173 -11.50 13.90 8.43
C ILE A 173 -12.12 13.84 7.05
N LEU A 174 -12.46 15.00 6.49
CA LEU A 174 -12.91 15.14 5.10
C LEU A 174 -11.79 15.78 4.28
N LEU A 175 -11.42 15.14 3.17
CA LEU A 175 -10.63 15.74 2.09
C LEU A 175 -11.55 15.96 0.88
N THR A 176 -11.54 17.19 0.34
CA THR A 176 -12.36 17.61 -0.80
C THR A 176 -11.59 17.50 -2.12
N ALA A 177 -12.27 17.76 -3.24
CA ALA A 177 -11.74 17.64 -4.60
C ALA A 177 -10.38 18.34 -4.79
N GLU A 178 -10.17 19.52 -4.17
CA GLU A 178 -8.92 20.29 -4.24
C GLU A 178 -7.71 19.55 -3.63
N GLN A 179 -7.95 18.62 -2.72
CA GLN A 179 -6.94 17.83 -2.01
C GLN A 179 -6.82 16.41 -2.55
N VAL A 180 -7.88 15.90 -3.21
CA VAL A 180 -8.01 14.51 -3.64
C VAL A 180 -7.73 14.32 -5.13
N ASN A 181 -8.15 15.25 -6.00
CA ASN A 181 -8.21 14.98 -7.44
C ASN A 181 -6.84 14.76 -8.08
N GLY A 182 -6.67 13.57 -8.67
CA GLY A 182 -5.42 13.12 -9.28
C GLY A 182 -4.26 12.89 -8.32
N GLN A 183 -4.46 13.03 -6.99
CA GLN A 183 -3.41 12.86 -5.99
C GLN A 183 -3.33 11.40 -5.51
N ASP A 184 -2.13 10.96 -5.15
CA ASP A 184 -1.93 9.69 -4.44
C ASP A 184 -2.10 9.94 -2.93
N ILE A 185 -3.17 9.40 -2.35
CA ILE A 185 -3.57 9.65 -0.97
C ILE A 185 -3.04 8.54 -0.06
N THR A 186 -2.34 8.91 1.00
CA THR A 186 -1.69 7.97 1.91
C THR A 186 -2.15 8.20 3.36
N ILE A 187 -2.64 7.13 3.99
CA ILE A 187 -3.25 7.16 5.32
C ILE A 187 -2.49 6.17 6.23
N SER A 188 -2.01 6.63 7.38
CA SER A 188 -1.24 5.79 8.31
C SER A 188 -1.56 6.06 9.79
N ASN A 189 -1.48 5.00 10.60
CA ASN A 189 -1.58 5.05 12.07
C ASN A 189 -2.86 5.77 12.54
N VAL A 190 -4.02 5.36 12.02
CA VAL A 190 -5.32 5.96 12.35
C VAL A 190 -6.16 5.03 13.23
N HIS A 191 -6.78 5.56 14.28
CA HIS A 191 -7.55 4.76 15.23
C HIS A 191 -8.87 5.44 15.61
N LYS A 192 -10.01 4.77 15.41
CA LYS A 192 -11.34 5.39 15.57
C LYS A 192 -11.43 6.69 14.78
N CYS A 193 -11.25 6.61 13.46
CA CYS A 193 -11.39 7.78 12.59
C CYS A 193 -12.47 7.52 11.54
N PHE A 194 -13.21 8.56 11.19
CA PHE A 194 -14.11 8.57 10.04
C PHE A 194 -13.44 9.43 8.96
N VAL A 195 -12.98 8.79 7.89
CA VAL A 195 -12.24 9.46 6.80
C VAL A 195 -13.10 9.47 5.56
N GLU A 196 -13.27 10.63 4.95
CA GLU A 196 -14.00 10.83 3.71
C GLU A 196 -13.07 11.45 2.67
N LEU A 197 -12.94 10.81 1.51
CA LEU A 197 -12.22 11.31 0.34
C LEU A 197 -13.25 11.59 -0.76
N GLN A 198 -13.64 12.85 -0.91
CA GLN A 198 -14.56 13.30 -1.96
C GLN A 198 -13.74 13.84 -3.14
N GLY A 199 -13.80 13.15 -4.27
CA GLY A 199 -12.94 13.41 -5.42
C GLY A 199 -12.49 12.11 -6.12
N HIS A 200 -11.61 12.25 -7.11
CA HIS A 200 -11.01 11.13 -7.84
C HIS A 200 -9.50 10.98 -7.57
N PRO A 201 -9.08 10.26 -6.51
CA PRO A 201 -7.66 10.07 -6.22
C PRO A 201 -6.97 9.20 -7.27
N GLY A 202 -5.69 9.46 -7.52
CA GLY A 202 -4.86 8.67 -8.42
C GLY A 202 -4.68 7.23 -7.93
N SER A 203 -4.33 7.08 -6.65
CA SER A 203 -4.30 5.84 -5.88
C SER A 203 -4.53 6.14 -4.40
N VAL A 204 -4.89 5.12 -3.62
CA VAL A 204 -5.10 5.26 -2.17
C VAL A 204 -4.38 4.12 -1.43
N GLN A 205 -3.48 4.47 -0.52
CA GLN A 205 -2.91 3.54 0.45
C GLN A 205 -3.44 3.85 1.86
N ILE A 206 -3.88 2.81 2.57
CA ILE A 206 -4.13 2.86 4.02
C ILE A 206 -3.33 1.78 4.74
N SER A 207 -2.65 2.15 5.82
CA SER A 207 -1.78 1.28 6.61
C SER A 207 -2.01 1.48 8.12
N ASN A 208 -2.01 0.40 8.90
CA ASN A 208 -2.16 0.43 10.36
C ASN A 208 -3.38 1.26 10.82
N ALA A 209 -4.57 0.77 10.46
CA ALA A 209 -5.85 1.43 10.78
C ALA A 209 -6.71 0.51 11.66
N SER A 210 -7.26 1.04 12.76
CA SER A 210 -8.09 0.24 13.68
C SER A 210 -9.38 0.95 14.09
N GLN A 211 -10.50 0.23 14.02
CA GLN A 211 -11.85 0.76 14.34
C GLN A 211 -12.24 1.98 13.49
N CYS A 212 -11.77 2.05 12.25
CA CYS A 212 -11.97 3.21 11.36
C CYS A 212 -13.06 2.96 10.31
N THR A 213 -13.69 4.04 9.85
CA THR A 213 -14.47 4.06 8.61
C THR A 213 -13.73 4.88 7.55
N LEU A 214 -13.60 4.36 6.33
CA LEU A 214 -13.08 5.09 5.17
C LEU A 214 -14.12 5.07 4.05
N LEU A 215 -14.60 6.24 3.65
CA LEU A 215 -15.43 6.43 2.47
C LEU A 215 -14.61 7.13 1.40
N CYS A 216 -14.50 6.54 0.22
CA CYS A 216 -13.63 7.02 -0.84
C CYS A 216 -14.38 7.08 -2.17
N GLY A 217 -14.28 8.21 -2.85
CA GLY A 217 -14.69 8.34 -4.24
C GLY A 217 -13.89 7.46 -5.22
N PRO A 218 -14.21 7.51 -6.53
CA PRO A 218 -13.60 6.68 -7.56
C PRO A 218 -12.09 6.86 -7.70
N VAL A 219 -11.33 5.88 -7.23
CA VAL A 219 -9.87 5.80 -7.37
C VAL A 219 -9.51 5.43 -8.81
N SER A 220 -8.74 6.28 -9.49
CA SER A 220 -8.33 6.08 -10.88
C SER A 220 -7.56 4.79 -11.13
N ARG A 221 -6.75 4.34 -10.16
CA ARG A 221 -5.91 3.13 -10.29
C ARG A 221 -6.18 2.14 -9.17
N SER A 222 -5.37 2.16 -8.11
CA SER A 222 -5.30 1.10 -7.11
C SER A 222 -5.65 1.58 -5.70
N PHE A 223 -6.32 0.68 -4.97
CA PHE A 223 -6.48 0.75 -3.52
C PHE A 223 -5.61 -0.31 -2.85
N PHE A 224 -4.75 0.09 -1.92
CA PHE A 224 -3.94 -0.81 -1.11
C PHE A 224 -4.23 -0.64 0.39
N GLY A 225 -4.65 -1.71 1.05
CA GLY A 225 -4.92 -1.75 2.49
C GLY A 225 -4.00 -2.73 3.21
N GLU A 226 -3.32 -2.30 4.27
CA GLU A 226 -2.46 -3.18 5.08
C GLU A 226 -2.70 -2.95 6.59
N GLN A 227 -2.70 -4.03 7.39
CA GLN A 227 -2.86 -3.94 8.85
C GLN A 227 -4.13 -3.18 9.26
N LEU A 228 -5.27 -3.58 8.70
CA LEU A 228 -6.58 -3.04 9.05
C LEU A 228 -7.26 -3.97 10.07
N GLU A 229 -7.78 -3.44 11.18
CA GLU A 229 -8.51 -4.21 12.19
C GLU A 229 -9.85 -3.57 12.60
N SER A 230 -10.95 -4.32 12.49
CA SER A 230 -12.32 -3.84 12.78
C SER A 230 -12.69 -2.58 11.99
N CYS A 231 -12.37 -2.56 10.69
CA CYS A 231 -12.53 -1.39 9.81
C CYS A 231 -13.70 -1.57 8.83
N THR A 232 -14.41 -0.47 8.53
CA THR A 232 -15.42 -0.42 7.47
C THR A 232 -14.94 0.47 6.33
N LEU A 233 -14.97 -0.01 5.10
CA LEU A 233 -14.43 0.66 3.92
C LEU A 233 -15.52 0.76 2.85
N ALA A 234 -15.62 1.88 2.14
CA ALA A 234 -16.36 2.02 0.90
C ALA A 234 -15.42 2.59 -0.16
N VAL A 235 -15.07 1.80 -1.17
CA VAL A 235 -14.04 2.14 -2.17
C VAL A 235 -14.45 1.68 -3.56
N ALA A 236 -14.33 2.58 -4.54
CA ALA A 236 -14.39 2.25 -5.95
C ALA A 236 -12.99 2.41 -6.57
N CYS A 237 -12.46 1.41 -7.28
CA CYS A 237 -11.10 1.41 -7.82
C CYS A 237 -10.95 0.48 -9.04
N GLN A 238 -9.85 0.54 -9.78
CA GLN A 238 -9.59 -0.49 -10.80
C GLN A 238 -9.13 -1.81 -10.17
N GLN A 239 -8.24 -1.73 -9.18
CA GLN A 239 -7.69 -2.89 -8.47
C GLN A 239 -7.68 -2.64 -6.95
N ALA A 240 -8.06 -3.65 -6.19
CA ALA A 240 -7.94 -3.64 -4.74
C ALA A 240 -6.97 -4.73 -4.28
N ARG A 241 -6.03 -4.41 -3.39
CA ARG A 241 -5.21 -5.40 -2.68
C ARG A 241 -5.23 -5.13 -1.18
N LEU A 242 -5.62 -6.13 -0.39
CA LEU A 242 -5.62 -6.04 1.07
C LEU A 242 -4.69 -7.10 1.67
N HIS A 243 -3.91 -6.71 2.68
CA HIS A 243 -2.85 -7.52 3.26
C HIS A 243 -2.88 -7.51 4.81
N SER A 244 -2.55 -8.64 5.45
CA SER A 244 -2.43 -8.79 6.93
C SER A 244 -3.52 -8.08 7.74
N SER A 245 -4.79 -8.26 7.34
CA SER A 245 -5.92 -7.51 7.88
C SER A 245 -7.00 -8.43 8.47
N LYS A 246 -7.77 -7.94 9.43
CA LYS A 246 -8.76 -8.75 10.16
C LYS A 246 -10.05 -7.96 10.38
N ASP A 247 -11.19 -8.64 10.29
CA ASP A 247 -12.50 -8.04 10.65
C ASP A 247 -12.73 -6.76 9.83
N VAL A 248 -12.72 -6.90 8.51
CA VAL A 248 -12.85 -5.78 7.57
C VAL A 248 -14.14 -5.95 6.78
N ARG A 249 -15.02 -4.97 6.90
CA ARG A 249 -16.19 -4.85 6.03
C ARG A 249 -15.87 -3.91 4.88
N ILE A 250 -15.99 -4.35 3.64
CA ILE A 250 -15.66 -3.54 2.46
C ILE A 250 -16.81 -3.53 1.45
N TYR A 251 -17.31 -2.33 1.15
CA TYR A 251 -18.27 -2.03 0.10
C TYR A 251 -17.49 -1.61 -1.14
N LEU A 252 -17.33 -2.54 -2.07
CA LEU A 252 -16.34 -2.48 -3.14
C LEU A 252 -16.98 -2.29 -4.52
N HIS A 253 -16.33 -1.46 -5.33
CA HIS A 253 -16.48 -1.48 -6.78
C HIS A 253 -15.10 -1.68 -7.39
N VAL A 254 -14.91 -2.76 -8.16
CA VAL A 254 -13.60 -3.11 -8.73
C VAL A 254 -13.71 -3.55 -10.19
N THR A 255 -13.09 -2.82 -11.12
CA THR A 255 -13.20 -3.13 -12.56
C THR A 255 -12.27 -4.23 -13.04
N CYS A 256 -11.21 -4.54 -12.29
CA CYS A 256 -10.26 -5.59 -12.66
C CYS A 256 -10.31 -6.75 -11.67
N ARG A 257 -9.68 -6.62 -10.49
CA ARG A 257 -9.61 -7.70 -9.50
C ARG A 257 -9.42 -7.18 -8.08
N ALA A 258 -10.03 -7.87 -7.12
CA ALA A 258 -9.69 -7.76 -5.71
C ALA A 258 -8.82 -8.94 -5.28
N ILE A 259 -7.75 -8.66 -4.53
CA ILE A 259 -6.85 -9.67 -3.96
C ILE A 259 -6.77 -9.46 -2.44
N ILE A 260 -6.91 -10.53 -1.68
CA ILE A 260 -6.62 -10.55 -0.24
C ILE A 260 -5.48 -11.53 0.06
N GLU A 261 -4.68 -11.22 1.07
CA GLU A 261 -3.52 -12.01 1.48
C GLU A 261 -3.28 -11.84 2.99
N ASP A 262 -3.04 -12.93 3.73
CA ASP A 262 -2.98 -12.94 5.21
C ASP A 262 -4.20 -12.25 5.89
N CYS A 263 -5.35 -12.29 5.21
CA CYS A 263 -6.59 -11.68 5.65
C CYS A 263 -7.54 -12.70 6.30
N ARG A 264 -8.43 -12.25 7.18
CA ARG A 264 -9.42 -13.11 7.86
C ARG A 264 -10.64 -12.33 8.31
N GLN A 265 -11.82 -12.97 8.30
CA GLN A 265 -13.10 -12.35 8.65
C GLN A 265 -13.41 -11.10 7.80
N PHE A 266 -13.21 -11.19 6.48
CA PHE A 266 -13.63 -10.15 5.55
C PHE A 266 -15.10 -10.33 5.17
N SER A 267 -15.82 -9.23 5.01
CA SER A 267 -17.19 -9.24 4.48
C SER A 267 -17.35 -8.18 3.40
N ILE A 268 -17.74 -8.63 2.21
CA ILE A 268 -17.65 -7.85 0.97
C ILE A 268 -19.05 -7.59 0.42
N GLY A 269 -19.38 -6.32 0.21
CA GLY A 269 -20.64 -5.89 -0.41
C GLY A 269 -20.37 -4.97 -1.59
N GLU A 270 -21.43 -4.53 -2.25
CA GLU A 270 -21.36 -3.57 -3.34
C GLU A 270 -21.09 -2.14 -2.83
N TYR A 271 -20.27 -1.38 -3.55
CA TYR A 271 -20.02 0.03 -3.27
C TYR A 271 -21.32 0.85 -3.22
N ASN A 272 -21.49 1.61 -2.13
CA ASN A 272 -22.72 2.33 -1.82
C ASN A 272 -22.45 3.66 -1.08
N TYR A 273 -21.27 4.26 -1.28
CA TYR A 273 -21.00 5.62 -0.85
C TYR A 273 -21.46 6.60 -1.93
N ASP A 274 -22.21 7.62 -1.53
CA ASP A 274 -22.85 8.60 -2.40
C ASP A 274 -22.60 10.04 -1.88
N TYR A 275 -22.31 10.94 -2.81
CA TYR A 275 -22.06 12.37 -2.57
C TYR A 275 -22.26 13.14 -3.89
N ALA A 276 -22.46 14.46 -3.82
CA ALA A 276 -23.03 15.25 -4.93
C ALA A 276 -22.21 15.19 -6.24
N GLU A 277 -20.89 15.10 -6.16
CA GLU A 277 -19.96 15.11 -7.30
C GLU A 277 -19.61 13.71 -7.84
N LEU A 278 -20.14 12.63 -7.24
CA LEU A 278 -19.73 11.24 -7.51
C LEU A 278 -19.73 10.84 -9.00
N GLU A 279 -20.76 11.23 -9.77
CA GLU A 279 -20.83 10.90 -11.20
C GLU A 279 -19.74 11.61 -12.02
N ALA A 280 -19.38 12.84 -11.64
CA ALA A 280 -18.31 13.60 -12.28
C ALA A 280 -16.93 13.00 -11.93
N ASP A 281 -16.76 12.50 -10.71
CA ASP A 281 -15.53 11.80 -10.30
C ASP A 281 -15.40 10.42 -10.96
N TYR A 282 -16.50 9.69 -11.17
CA TYR A 282 -16.48 8.46 -11.98
C TYR A 282 -16.01 8.76 -13.41
N ALA A 283 -16.53 9.82 -14.03
CA ALA A 283 -16.13 10.22 -15.38
C ALA A 283 -14.66 10.66 -15.46
N GLN A 284 -14.17 11.44 -14.47
CA GLN A 284 -12.79 11.95 -14.43
C GLN A 284 -11.76 10.90 -14.02
N SER A 285 -12.14 9.96 -13.15
CA SER A 285 -11.25 8.87 -12.71
C SER A 285 -10.90 7.89 -13.84
N GLY A 286 -11.75 7.81 -14.87
CA GLY A 286 -11.68 6.80 -15.94
C GLY A 286 -12.25 5.44 -15.54
N LEU A 287 -12.89 5.33 -14.37
CA LEU A 287 -13.42 4.07 -13.85
C LEU A 287 -14.77 3.73 -14.48
N ASN A 288 -14.88 2.55 -15.12
CA ASN A 288 -16.13 2.13 -15.75
C ASN A 288 -17.14 1.63 -14.70
N LYS A 289 -18.08 2.50 -14.31
CA LYS A 289 -19.18 2.22 -13.36
C LYS A 289 -20.09 1.04 -13.75
N ALA A 290 -20.11 0.63 -15.03
CA ALA A 290 -20.89 -0.52 -15.48
C ALA A 290 -20.16 -1.88 -15.32
N HIS A 291 -18.91 -1.90 -14.85
CA HIS A 291 -18.10 -3.11 -14.71
C HIS A 291 -17.61 -3.27 -13.27
N ASN A 292 -18.27 -4.15 -12.51
CA ASN A 292 -17.97 -4.37 -11.10
C ASN A 292 -17.81 -5.86 -10.77
N ASN A 293 -16.59 -6.26 -10.40
CA ASN A 293 -16.19 -7.62 -10.06
C ASN A 293 -16.04 -7.83 -8.54
N TYR A 294 -16.74 -7.06 -7.71
CA TYR A 294 -16.63 -7.16 -6.23
C TYR A 294 -16.95 -8.55 -5.66
N THR A 295 -17.65 -9.39 -6.43
CA THR A 295 -18.01 -10.76 -6.05
C THR A 295 -16.94 -11.80 -6.35
N ASP A 296 -15.89 -11.46 -7.13
CA ASP A 296 -14.75 -12.33 -7.46
C ASP A 296 -13.48 -11.83 -6.76
N VAL A 297 -13.30 -12.27 -5.51
CA VAL A 297 -12.17 -11.88 -4.68
C VAL A 297 -11.19 -13.05 -4.52
N ALA A 298 -9.97 -12.83 -4.97
CA ALA A 298 -8.91 -13.82 -4.93
C ALA A 298 -8.19 -13.81 -3.58
N ASP A 299 -8.31 -14.88 -2.81
CA ASP A 299 -7.48 -15.11 -1.63
C ASP A 299 -6.18 -15.80 -2.05
N PHE A 300 -5.07 -15.07 -1.94
CA PHE A 300 -3.76 -15.53 -2.36
C PHE A 300 -3.23 -16.70 -1.51
N ASN A 301 -3.64 -16.78 -0.24
CA ASN A 301 -3.20 -17.84 0.66
C ASN A 301 -4.09 -19.09 0.60
N TRP A 302 -5.22 -19.03 -0.12
CA TRP A 302 -6.15 -20.14 -0.25
C TRP A 302 -5.92 -20.96 -1.52
N LEU A 303 -5.12 -22.02 -1.39
CA LEU A 303 -4.70 -22.87 -2.50
C LEU A 303 -5.67 -24.02 -2.84
N SER A 304 -6.84 -24.10 -2.21
CA SER A 304 -7.82 -25.17 -2.47
C SER A 304 -8.76 -24.76 -3.60
N PRO A 305 -8.74 -25.45 -4.76
CA PRO A 305 -9.63 -25.12 -5.89
C PRO A 305 -11.07 -25.61 -5.68
N ASP A 306 -11.26 -26.62 -4.82
CA ASP A 306 -12.53 -27.33 -4.62
C ASP A 306 -13.40 -26.72 -3.50
N ALA A 307 -12.90 -25.71 -2.79
CA ALA A 307 -13.58 -25.07 -1.67
C ALA A 307 -13.42 -23.54 -1.73
N PRO A 308 -14.48 -22.75 -1.41
CA PRO A 308 -14.35 -21.31 -1.27
C PRO A 308 -13.42 -20.95 -0.10
N SER A 309 -12.75 -19.81 -0.18
CA SER A 309 -11.93 -19.32 0.94
C SER A 309 -12.81 -19.07 2.18
N PRO A 310 -12.37 -19.49 3.39
CA PRO A 310 -13.05 -19.17 4.64
C PRO A 310 -12.72 -17.76 5.16
N ASN A 311 -11.77 -17.05 4.52
CA ASN A 311 -11.26 -15.78 5.00
C ASN A 311 -12.14 -14.59 4.64
N TRP A 312 -13.02 -14.74 3.63
CA TRP A 312 -13.95 -13.71 3.19
C TRP A 312 -15.34 -14.28 2.86
N THR A 313 -16.37 -13.44 3.00
CA THR A 313 -17.74 -13.75 2.62
C THR A 313 -18.38 -12.58 1.87
N LEU A 314 -19.46 -12.85 1.13
CA LEU A 314 -20.32 -11.79 0.61
C LEU A 314 -21.35 -11.38 1.67
N LEU A 315 -21.57 -10.07 1.81
CA LEU A 315 -22.68 -9.47 2.55
C LEU A 315 -23.98 -9.75 1.78
N LYS A 316 -24.60 -10.88 2.07
CA LYS A 316 -25.93 -11.24 1.55
C LYS A 316 -26.97 -10.85 2.61
N ASP A 317 -28.01 -10.13 2.19
CA ASP A 317 -29.15 -9.70 3.02
C ASP A 317 -28.82 -8.78 4.21
N ASP A 318 -27.55 -8.39 4.39
CA ASP A 318 -27.14 -7.35 5.33
C ASP A 318 -27.65 -5.97 4.90
N ALA A 319 -28.22 -5.22 5.84
CA ALA A 319 -28.66 -3.85 5.60
C ALA A 319 -27.47 -2.94 5.23
N ALA A 320 -27.65 -2.11 4.20
CA ALA A 320 -26.67 -1.09 3.85
C ALA A 320 -26.41 -0.16 5.05
N PRO A 321 -25.14 0.23 5.29
CA PRO A 321 -24.77 1.01 6.46
C PRO A 321 -25.27 2.44 6.29
N ASN A 322 -25.79 3.03 7.36
CA ASN A 322 -26.18 4.42 7.35
C ASN A 322 -24.93 5.29 7.56
N TRP A 323 -24.25 5.65 6.46
CA TRP A 323 -23.05 6.50 6.49
C TRP A 323 -23.26 7.81 7.24
N ASN A 324 -24.43 8.43 7.11
CA ASN A 324 -24.79 9.64 7.83
C ASN A 324 -24.97 9.42 9.34
N ALA A 325 -25.33 8.20 9.78
CA ALA A 325 -25.36 7.86 11.20
C ALA A 325 -23.94 7.65 11.74
N LEU A 326 -23.12 6.85 11.05
CA LEU A 326 -21.74 6.61 11.45
C LEU A 326 -20.89 7.90 11.46
N ARG A 327 -21.15 8.85 10.56
CA ARG A 327 -20.49 10.17 10.58
C ARG A 327 -20.82 10.97 11.85
N ARG A 328 -22.06 10.89 12.37
CA ARG A 328 -22.49 11.63 13.58
C ARG A 328 -21.80 11.16 14.85
N ASP A 329 -21.24 9.96 14.90
CA ASP A 329 -20.50 9.47 16.07
C ASP A 329 -19.13 10.18 16.24
N PHE A 330 -18.76 11.06 15.30
CA PHE A 330 -17.50 11.82 15.26
C PHE A 330 -17.67 13.35 15.14
N LEU A 331 -18.91 13.87 15.23
CA LEU A 331 -19.26 15.30 15.13
C LEU A 331 -19.73 15.87 16.48
#